data_AF-A0A6A8ABE8-F1
#
_entry.id   AF-A0A6A8ABE8-F1
#
_cell.length_a   1.000
_cell.length_b   1.000
_cell.length_c   1.000
_cell.angle_alpha   90.00
_cell.angle_beta   90.00
_cell.angle_gamma   90.00
#
_symmetry.space_group_name_H-M   'P 1'
#
loop_
_entity.id
_entity.type
_entity.pdbx_description
1 polymer ?
#
loop_
_entity_poly.entity_id
_entity_poly.type
_entity_poly.pdbx_seq_one_letter_code
_entity_poly.pdbx_strand_id
1 'polypeptide(L)'
;MSIIAVRFSLRWKVPVHVGEDALLTRTVRGPADALRHLKTFSYKSGHNYWRAHDLCQLALTGGVHSEMCRKPFIAACADEDAHRSQDD
;
A
#
# COMPACT_ATOMS: atom_id res chain seq x y z
N MET A 1 7.25 25.28 -15.25
CA MET A 1 6.69 23.93 -15.08
C MET A 1 7.82 22.99 -14.70
N SER A 2 7.68 22.22 -13.63
CA SER A 2 8.69 21.23 -13.21
C SER A 2 8.20 19.83 -13.59
N ILE A 3 9.06 19.00 -14.17
CA ILE A 3 8.77 17.61 -14.52
C ILE A 3 9.22 16.74 -13.34
N ILE A 4 8.30 15.93 -12.79
CA ILE A 4 8.62 14.95 -11.75
C ILE A 4 8.74 13.58 -12.41
N ALA A 5 9.90 12.94 -12.25
CA ALA A 5 10.09 11.57 -12.71
C ALA A 5 9.36 10.60 -11.77
N VAL A 6 8.43 9.81 -12.32
CA VAL A 6 7.66 8.82 -11.56
C VAL A 6 8.13 7.40 -11.91
N ARG A 7 8.54 6.64 -10.90
CA ARG A 7 9.15 5.31 -11.08
C ARG A 7 8.18 4.17 -10.77
N PHE A 8 7.20 3.95 -11.64
CA PHE A 8 6.20 2.87 -11.49
C PHE A 8 6.80 1.44 -11.51
N SER A 9 8.02 1.30 -12.02
CA SER A 9 8.76 0.03 -12.03
C SER A 9 9.40 -0.32 -10.68
N LEU A 10 9.34 0.56 -9.68
CA LEU A 10 9.86 0.25 -8.34
C LEU A 10 9.17 -0.97 -7.74
N ARG A 11 9.99 -1.83 -7.15
CA ARG A 11 9.58 -3.06 -6.47
C ARG A 11 10.13 -3.08 -5.05
N TRP A 12 9.47 -3.85 -4.21
CA TRP A 12 10.04 -4.25 -2.94
C TRP A 12 10.94 -5.48 -3.11
N LYS A 13 11.86 -5.68 -2.16
CA LYS A 13 12.70 -6.88 -2.06
C LYS A 13 11.85 -8.13 -1.88
N VAL A 14 10.79 -8.03 -1.07
CA VAL A 14 9.86 -9.12 -0.81
C VAL A 14 8.44 -8.60 -1.05
N PRO A 15 7.65 -9.25 -1.93
CA PRO A 15 6.27 -8.85 -2.18
C PRO A 15 5.41 -9.04 -0.92
N VAL A 16 4.29 -8.33 -0.88
CA VAL A 16 3.23 -8.54 0.12
C VAL A 16 2.10 -9.29 -0.55
N HIS A 17 1.67 -10.39 0.05
CA HIS A 17 0.50 -11.13 -0.42
C HIS A 17 -0.69 -10.67 0.42
N VAL A 18 -1.74 -10.24 -0.26
CA VAL A 18 -3.00 -9.78 0.34
C VAL A 18 -4.12 -10.68 -0.17
N GLY A 19 -5.11 -10.91 0.67
CA GLY A 19 -6.15 -11.90 0.45
C GLY A 19 -7.34 -11.68 1.36
N GLU A 20 -8.40 -12.40 1.07
CA GLU A 20 -9.58 -12.47 1.94
C GLU A 20 -9.57 -13.85 2.60
N ASP A 21 -9.81 -13.88 3.91
CA ASP A 21 -9.75 -15.09 4.74
C ASP A 21 -8.44 -15.87 4.57
N ALA A 22 -8.55 -17.16 4.18
CA ALA A 22 -7.43 -18.05 3.94
C ALA A 22 -6.84 -17.94 2.52
N LEU A 23 -7.43 -17.14 1.63
CA LEU A 23 -7.06 -17.07 0.22
C LEU A 23 -6.27 -15.80 -0.09
N LEU A 24 -4.95 -15.94 -0.20
CA LEU A 24 -4.03 -14.90 -0.70
C LEU A 24 -4.20 -14.71 -2.22
N THR A 25 -5.22 -13.97 -2.63
CA THR A 25 -5.61 -13.80 -4.04
C THR A 25 -4.75 -12.80 -4.80
N ARG A 26 -4.03 -11.90 -4.13
CA ARG A 26 -3.32 -10.80 -4.78
C ARG A 26 -1.89 -10.63 -4.27
N THR A 27 -0.96 -10.47 -5.21
CA THR A 27 0.45 -10.15 -4.92
C THR A 27 0.73 -8.69 -5.19
N VAL A 28 1.12 -7.95 -4.16
CA VAL A 28 1.52 -6.55 -4.23
C VAL A 28 3.05 -6.48 -4.28
N ARG A 29 3.61 -6.11 -5.43
CA ARG A 29 5.06 -6.21 -5.69
C ARG A 29 5.83 -4.93 -5.37
N GLY A 30 5.14 -3.82 -5.10
CA GLY A 30 5.79 -2.55 -4.82
C GLY A 30 4.81 -1.38 -4.64
N PRO A 31 5.33 -0.14 -4.51
CA PRO A 31 4.55 1.04 -4.13
C PRO A 31 3.41 1.38 -5.12
N ALA A 32 3.62 1.17 -6.42
CA ALA A 32 2.60 1.42 -7.42
C ALA A 32 1.41 0.44 -7.29
N ASP A 33 1.70 -0.83 -7.02
CA ASP A 33 0.66 -1.84 -6.79
C ASP A 33 -0.04 -1.61 -5.46
N ALA A 34 0.71 -1.18 -4.45
CA ALA A 34 0.19 -0.83 -3.13
C ALA A 34 -0.84 0.32 -3.23
N LEU A 35 -0.54 1.41 -3.93
CA LEU A 35 -1.51 2.49 -4.17
C LEU A 35 -2.76 2.02 -4.91
N ARG A 36 -2.63 1.09 -5.87
CA ARG A 36 -3.79 0.50 -6.54
C ARG A 36 -4.62 -0.36 -5.59
N HIS A 37 -3.99 -1.03 -4.62
CA HIS A 37 -4.69 -1.84 -3.64
C HIS A 37 -5.38 -0.97 -2.58
N LEU A 38 -4.72 0.06 -2.06
CA LEU A 38 -5.33 1.00 -1.12
C LEU A 38 -6.65 1.61 -1.64
N LYS A 39 -6.77 1.82 -2.96
CA LYS A 39 -8.02 2.31 -3.57
C LYS A 39 -9.22 1.38 -3.38
N THR A 40 -9.00 0.08 -3.15
CA THR A 40 -10.06 -0.92 -2.95
C THR A 40 -10.51 -1.05 -1.51
N PHE A 41 -9.88 -0.33 -0.57
CA PHE A 41 -10.26 -0.37 0.84
C PHE A 41 -11.65 0.25 1.03
N SER A 42 -12.45 -0.33 1.92
CA SER A 42 -13.71 0.28 2.37
C SER A 42 -13.43 1.38 3.39
N TYR A 43 -12.42 1.21 4.23
CA TYR A 43 -12.01 2.17 5.26
C TYR A 43 -10.81 3.03 4.83
N LYS A 44 -11.08 4.26 4.38
CA LYS A 44 -10.07 5.19 3.82
C LYS A 44 -9.74 6.40 4.71
N SER A 45 -9.89 6.28 6.02
CA SER A 45 -9.72 7.40 6.96
C SER A 45 -8.66 7.17 8.04
N GLY A 46 -8.16 5.94 8.20
CA GLY A 46 -7.18 5.59 9.23
C GLY A 46 -5.80 6.25 9.05
N HIS A 47 -5.09 6.46 10.16
CA HIS A 47 -3.71 6.98 10.13
C HIS A 47 -2.79 6.11 9.27
N ASN A 48 -2.91 4.78 9.39
CA ASN A 48 -2.09 3.86 8.63
C ASN A 48 -2.40 3.91 7.13
N TYR A 49 -3.66 4.11 6.74
CA TYR A 49 -4.05 4.31 5.34
C TYR A 49 -3.32 5.50 4.73
N TRP A 50 -3.45 6.69 5.35
CA TRP A 50 -2.80 7.90 4.84
C TRP A 50 -1.28 7.79 4.85
N ARG A 51 -0.71 7.24 5.93
CA ARG A 51 0.73 7.02 6.02
C ARG A 51 1.25 6.09 4.92
N ALA A 52 0.53 5.00 4.62
CA ALA A 52 0.88 4.10 3.54
C ALA A 52 0.77 4.78 2.18
N HIS A 53 -0.32 5.52 1.96
CA HIS A 53 -0.56 6.27 0.72
C HIS A 53 0.56 7.27 0.44
N ASP A 54 0.88 8.14 1.39
CA ASP A 54 1.85 9.22 1.22
C ASP A 54 3.27 8.68 1.02
N LEU A 55 3.66 7.66 1.79
CA LEU A 55 4.97 7.05 1.63
C LEU A 55 5.09 6.29 0.30
N CYS A 56 4.02 5.68 -0.20
CA CYS A 56 4.05 5.07 -1.52
C CYS A 56 4.17 6.13 -2.63
N GLN A 57 3.48 7.27 -2.51
CA GLN A 57 3.62 8.38 -3.44
C GLN A 57 5.05 8.96 -3.43
N LEU A 58 5.59 9.23 -2.24
CA LEU A 58 6.98 9.70 -2.07
C LEU A 58 7.99 8.71 -2.63
N ALA A 59 7.79 7.40 -2.46
CA ALA A 59 8.67 6.40 -3.03
C ALA A 59 8.70 6.47 -4.57
N LEU A 60 7.52 6.64 -5.19
CA LEU A 60 7.41 6.73 -6.65
C LEU A 60 8.00 8.01 -7.24
N THR A 61 7.99 9.11 -6.47
CA THR A 61 8.56 10.41 -6.87
C THR A 61 10.02 10.58 -6.43
N GLY A 62 10.61 9.59 -5.75
CA GLY A 62 12.02 9.59 -5.34
C GLY A 62 12.31 10.29 -4.01
N GLY A 63 11.29 10.65 -3.23
CA GLY A 63 11.44 11.25 -1.91
C GLY A 63 11.85 10.27 -0.81
N VAL A 64 11.59 8.97 -0.97
CA VAL A 64 12.00 7.92 -0.01
C VAL A 64 12.37 6.61 -0.73
N HIS A 65 13.07 5.71 -0.02
CA HIS A 65 13.36 4.37 -0.53
C HIS A 65 12.07 3.51 -0.56
N SER A 66 11.90 2.68 -1.60
CA SER A 66 10.68 1.88 -1.80
C SER A 66 10.32 0.99 -0.59
N GLU A 67 11.32 0.39 0.07
CA GLU A 67 11.11 -0.44 1.27
C GLU A 67 10.44 0.31 2.44
N MET A 68 10.57 1.63 2.52
CA MET A 68 10.05 2.40 3.65
C MET A 68 8.53 2.39 3.73
N CYS A 69 7.84 2.27 2.58
CA CYS A 69 6.38 2.22 2.54
C CYS A 69 5.80 0.82 2.74
N ARG A 70 6.63 -0.24 2.74
CA ARG A 70 6.16 -1.64 2.85
C ARG A 70 5.51 -1.94 4.19
N LYS A 71 6.15 -1.59 5.31
CA LYS A 71 5.59 -1.80 6.66
C LYS A 71 4.30 -0.99 6.90
N PRO A 72 4.26 0.32 6.59
CA PRO A 72 3.02 1.09 6.64
C PRO A 72 1.89 0.50 5.80
N PHE A 73 2.19 -0.01 4.61
CA PHE A 73 1.18 -0.68 3.78
C PHE A 73 0.61 -1.92 4.43
N ILE A 74 1.43 -2.77 5.05
CA ILE A 74 0.97 -3.96 5.79
C ILE A 74 0.08 -3.54 6.98
N ALA A 75 0.48 -2.50 7.72
CA ALA A 75 -0.34 -1.97 8.82
C ALA A 75 -1.70 -1.46 8.33
N ALA A 76 -1.74 -0.79 7.18
CA ALA A 76 -3.00 -0.34 6.58
C ALA A 76 -3.91 -1.52 6.19
N CYS A 77 -3.34 -2.60 5.65
CA CYS A 77 -4.11 -3.82 5.33
C CYS A 77 -4.71 -4.43 6.62
N ALA A 78 -3.92 -4.52 7.69
CA ALA A 78 -4.41 -5.04 8.96
C ALA A 78 -5.53 -4.18 9.57
N ASP A 79 -5.47 -2.85 9.43
CA ASP A 79 -6.56 -1.96 9.86
C ASP A 79 -7.83 -2.20 9.04
N GLU A 80 -7.72 -2.31 7.71
CA GLU A 80 -8.86 -2.60 6.82
C GLU A 80 -9.50 -3.95 7.16
N ASP A 81 -8.70 -4.99 7.36
CA ASP A 81 -9.17 -6.33 7.73
C ASP A 81 -9.90 -6.29 9.09
N ALA A 82 -9.35 -5.58 10.07
CA ALA A 82 -9.96 -5.43 11.40
C ALA A 82 -11.30 -4.68 11.36
N HIS A 83 -11.46 -3.71 10.47
CA HIS A 83 -12.75 -3.00 10.30
C HIS A 83 -13.77 -3.88 9.58
N ARG A 84 -13.35 -4.66 8.58
CA ARG A 84 -14.25 -5.59 7.89
C ARG A 84 -14.83 -6.65 8.84
N SER A 85 -14.02 -7.21 9.73
CA SER A 85 -14.47 -8.19 10.72
C SER A 85 -15.44 -7.64 11.78
N GLN A 86 -15.64 -6.32 11.86
CA GLN A 86 -16.63 -5.71 12.76
C GLN A 86 -18.00 -5.54 12.09
N ASP A 87 -18.05 -5.58 10.75
CA ASP A 87 -19.27 -5.39 9.97
C ASP A 87 -19.99 -6.73 9.65
N ASP A 88 -19.34 -7.87 9.92
CA ASP A 88 -19.87 -9.25 9.80
C ASP A 88 -20.47 -9.78 11.12
#